data_AF-A0A1J5Q9J9-F1
#
_entry.id   AF-A0A1J5Q9J9-F1
#
_cell.length_a   1.000
_cell.length_b   1.000
_cell.length_c   1.000
_cell.angle_alpha   90.00
_cell.angle_beta   90.00
_cell.angle_gamma   90.00
#
_symmetry.space_group_name_H-M   'P 1'
#
loop_
_entity.id
_entity.type
_entity.pdbx_description
1 polymer ?
#
loop_
_entity_poly.entity_id
_entity_poly.type
_entity_poly.pdbx_seq_one_letter_code
_entity_poly.pdbx_strand_id
1 'polypeptide(L)'
;MSEIYERWTAAHAVIIVSPVYWYQSPSPLKLMIDRLVCADGGNPDPTSTSGKDADKAKALEMAGWDYPQHLAGRAYGLIIHGDVAGIEGSRRSLSDWLDWMGFIDAGAQARLDRYIGYYEPYATSHEALDRDESIQEEARNVARAVAKAVAELRAGRLQAVQPDLSRPRPK
;
A
#
# COMPACT_ATOMS: atom_id res chain seq x y z
N MET A 1 4.64 12.49 -11.43
CA MET A 1 5.07 11.31 -10.63
C MET A 1 6.24 11.62 -9.69
N SER A 2 7.04 12.68 -9.87
CA SER A 2 8.18 13.00 -9.00
C SER A 2 7.81 13.17 -7.51
N GLU A 3 6.65 13.79 -7.22
CA GLU A 3 6.20 14.03 -5.85
C GLU A 3 5.64 12.79 -5.13
N ILE A 4 5.44 11.66 -5.82
CA ILE A 4 4.73 10.52 -5.21
C ILE A 4 5.54 9.94 -4.04
N TYR A 5 6.87 9.91 -4.16
CA TYR A 5 7.73 9.41 -3.09
C TYR A 5 7.63 10.25 -1.83
N GLU A 6 7.75 11.57 -1.97
CA GLU A 6 7.62 12.51 -0.86
C GLU A 6 6.27 12.39 -0.17
N ARG A 7 5.18 12.22 -0.95
CA ARG A 7 3.83 12.01 -0.41
C ARG A 7 3.71 10.70 0.36
N TRP A 8 4.30 9.61 -0.13
CA TRP A 8 4.31 8.32 0.58
C TRP A 8 5.14 8.39 1.87
N THR A 9 6.32 9.02 1.83
CA THR A 9 7.16 9.22 3.01
C THR A 9 6.46 10.09 4.06
N ALA A 10 5.78 11.16 3.64
CA ALA A 10 5.06 12.06 4.55
C ALA A 10 3.72 11.51 5.08
N ALA A 11 3.17 10.47 4.45
CA ALA A 11 1.88 9.91 4.82
C ALA A 11 1.96 9.13 6.15
N HIS A 12 0.95 9.31 7.01
CA HIS A 12 0.73 8.46 8.18
C HIS A 12 -0.02 7.16 7.82
N ALA A 13 -0.76 7.20 6.72
CA ALA A 13 -1.46 6.06 6.16
C ALA A 13 -1.72 6.25 4.66
N VAL A 14 -1.96 5.15 3.95
CA VAL A 14 -2.28 5.15 2.52
C VAL A 14 -3.59 4.39 2.28
N ILE A 15 -4.44 4.92 1.40
CA ILE A 15 -5.59 4.18 0.86
C ILE A 15 -5.34 3.99 -0.64
N ILE A 16 -5.30 2.74 -1.10
CA ILE A 16 -5.18 2.43 -2.53
C ILE A 16 -6.57 2.13 -3.08
N VAL A 17 -7.00 2.95 -4.03
CA VAL A 17 -8.22 2.71 -4.83
C VAL A 17 -7.79 2.25 -6.20
N SER A 18 -8.21 1.06 -6.62
CA SER A 18 -7.75 0.48 -7.88
C SER A 18 -8.82 -0.39 -8.55
N PRO A 19 -8.99 -0.27 -9.88
CA PRO A 19 -9.68 -1.29 -10.65
C PRO A 19 -8.83 -2.56 -10.72
N VAL A 20 -9.43 -3.64 -11.20
CA VAL A 20 -8.76 -4.88 -11.60
C VAL A 20 -8.76 -5.02 -13.11
N TYR A 21 -7.58 -5.30 -13.67
CA TYR A 21 -7.43 -5.67 -15.07
C TYR A 21 -6.82 -7.07 -15.15
N TRP A 22 -7.57 -8.01 -15.72
CA TRP A 22 -7.13 -9.40 -15.90
C TRP A 22 -6.57 -10.04 -14.62
N TYR A 23 -7.32 -9.94 -13.52
CA TYR A 23 -6.92 -10.46 -12.20
C TYR A 23 -5.66 -9.80 -11.61
N GLN A 24 -5.29 -8.61 -12.08
CA GLN A 24 -4.08 -7.90 -11.66
C GLN A 24 -4.32 -6.41 -11.40
N SER A 25 -3.38 -5.81 -10.67
CA SER A 25 -3.29 -4.35 -10.51
C SER A 25 -3.00 -3.67 -11.86
N PRO A 26 -3.54 -2.46 -12.12
CA PRO A 26 -3.24 -1.69 -13.31
C PRO A 26 -1.74 -1.44 -13.46
N SER A 27 -1.24 -1.44 -14.69
CA SER A 27 0.18 -1.20 -14.97
C SER A 27 0.73 0.08 -14.33
N PRO A 28 0.01 1.22 -14.28
CA PRO A 28 0.49 2.41 -13.58
C PRO A 28 0.71 2.20 -12.07
N LEU A 29 -0.18 1.45 -11.41
CA LEU A 29 -0.03 1.11 -10.00
C LEU A 29 1.18 0.20 -9.81
N LYS A 30 1.34 -0.83 -10.65
CA LYS A 30 2.51 -1.72 -10.59
C LYS A 30 3.83 -0.98 -10.81
N LEU A 31 3.87 -0.04 -11.76
CA LEU A 31 5.03 0.81 -12.03
C LEU A 31 5.36 1.77 -10.89
N MET A 32 4.37 2.17 -10.08
CA MET A 32 4.60 2.93 -8.84
C MET A 32 5.15 2.01 -7.75
N ILE A 33 4.60 0.81 -7.58
CA ILE A 33 5.05 -0.20 -6.61
C ILE A 33 6.54 -0.56 -6.84
N ASP A 34 6.91 -0.86 -8.09
CA ASP A 34 8.29 -1.22 -8.46
C ASP A 34 9.29 -0.11 -8.15
N ARG A 35 8.80 1.12 -8.11
CA ARG A 35 9.54 2.33 -7.79
C ARG A 35 9.67 2.57 -6.30
N LEU A 36 8.71 2.12 -5.47
CA LEU A 36 8.71 2.30 -4.02
C LEU A 36 9.75 1.44 -3.31
N VAL A 37 10.23 0.35 -3.93
CA VAL A 37 11.33 -0.46 -3.38
C VAL A 37 12.54 0.41 -3.02
N CYS A 38 12.85 1.41 -3.85
CA CYS A 38 13.94 2.36 -3.57
C CYS A 38 13.61 3.36 -2.45
N ALA A 39 12.33 3.69 -2.24
CA ALA A 39 11.92 4.64 -1.20
C ALA A 39 11.87 3.98 0.19
N ASP A 40 11.57 2.68 0.26
CA ASP A 40 11.44 1.96 1.52
C ASP A 40 12.77 1.40 2.04
N GLY A 41 13.62 0.83 1.17
CA GLY A 41 14.90 0.21 1.55
C GLY A 41 16.15 0.91 1.02
N GLY A 42 15.99 2.09 0.42
CA GLY A 42 17.09 2.83 -0.19
C GLY A 42 18.06 3.41 0.84
N ASN A 43 19.27 3.68 0.35
CA ASN A 43 20.31 4.39 1.09
C ASN A 43 19.90 5.85 1.33
N PRO A 44 19.74 6.28 2.60
CA PRO A 44 19.33 7.65 2.92
C PRO A 44 20.46 8.68 2.71
N ASP A 45 21.72 8.24 2.65
CA ASP A 45 22.87 9.11 2.37
C ASP A 45 23.46 8.80 0.98
N PRO A 46 23.06 9.52 -0.07
CA PRO A 46 23.56 9.28 -1.43
C PRO A 46 25.06 9.59 -1.60
N THR A 47 25.71 10.25 -0.63
CA THR A 47 27.15 10.56 -0.71
C THR A 47 28.02 9.35 -0.43
N SER A 48 27.53 8.39 0.36
CA SER A 48 28.21 7.14 0.68
C SER A 48 28.47 6.25 -0.55
N THR A 49 27.66 6.38 -1.60
CA THR A 49 27.87 5.73 -2.91
C THR A 49 28.41 6.70 -3.96
N SER A 50 28.77 7.93 -3.60
CA SER A 50 29.18 8.98 -4.55
C SER A 50 28.21 9.14 -5.73
N GLY A 51 26.90 9.07 -5.44
CA GLY A 51 25.86 8.99 -6.46
C GLY A 51 25.54 7.54 -6.83
N LYS A 52 25.64 7.20 -8.12
CA LYS A 52 25.26 5.88 -8.67
C LYS A 52 26.48 4.98 -8.94
N ASP A 53 27.48 5.00 -8.08
CA ASP A 53 28.64 4.09 -8.17
C ASP A 53 28.24 2.69 -7.67
N ALA A 54 28.18 1.73 -8.58
CA ALA A 54 27.75 0.38 -8.31
C ALA A 54 28.73 -0.39 -7.41
N ASP A 55 30.04 -0.14 -7.51
CA ASP A 55 31.04 -0.85 -6.72
C ASP A 55 30.97 -0.43 -5.25
N LYS A 56 30.71 0.86 -5.00
CA LYS A 56 30.48 1.36 -3.64
C LYS A 56 29.17 0.85 -3.04
N ALA A 57 28.10 0.81 -3.82
CA ALA A 57 26.83 0.25 -3.37
C ALA A 57 26.97 -1.22 -2.96
N LYS A 58 27.69 -2.01 -3.77
CA LYS A 58 28.00 -3.41 -3.45
C LYS A 58 28.87 -3.54 -2.21
N ALA A 59 29.88 -2.69 -2.05
CA ALA A 59 30.73 -2.70 -0.85
C ALA A 59 29.91 -2.40 0.41
N LEU A 60 28.98 -1.45 0.36
CA LEU A 60 28.04 -1.16 1.46
C LEU A 60 27.12 -2.35 1.76
N GLU A 61 26.55 -2.99 0.73
CA GLU A 61 25.71 -4.19 0.92
C GLU A 61 26.49 -5.31 1.61
N MET A 62 27.70 -5.62 1.12
CA MET A 62 28.57 -6.66 1.66
C MET A 62 29.11 -6.35 3.06
N ALA A 63 29.14 -5.07 3.45
CA ALA A 63 29.49 -4.65 4.81
C ALA A 63 28.37 -4.89 5.84
N GLY A 64 27.22 -5.44 5.41
CA GLY A 64 26.11 -5.81 6.28
C GLY A 64 24.96 -4.81 6.28
N TRP A 65 24.54 -4.38 5.09
CA TRP A 65 23.33 -3.53 4.95
C TRP A 65 22.14 -4.16 5.66
N ASP A 66 21.45 -3.36 6.47
CA ASP A 66 20.39 -3.81 7.38
C ASP A 66 19.00 -3.86 6.72
N TYR A 67 18.89 -3.41 5.47
CA TYR A 67 17.66 -3.38 4.69
C TYR A 67 16.53 -2.66 5.44
N PRO A 68 16.66 -1.33 5.63
CA PRO A 68 15.66 -0.56 6.38
C PRO A 68 14.30 -0.63 5.69
N GLN A 69 13.24 -0.40 6.46
CA GLN A 69 11.87 -0.23 5.95
C GLN A 69 11.38 1.16 6.38
N HIS A 70 11.81 2.20 5.66
CA HIS A 70 11.50 3.60 5.98
C HIS A 70 9.99 3.90 6.04
N LEU A 71 9.18 3.10 5.36
CA LEU A 71 7.73 3.24 5.30
C LEU A 71 7.00 2.43 6.38
N ALA A 72 7.67 1.52 7.08
CA ALA A 72 7.05 0.69 8.11
C ALA A 72 6.36 1.50 9.21
N GLY A 73 5.32 0.91 9.82
CA GLY A 73 4.53 1.52 10.89
C GLY A 73 3.39 2.44 10.45
N ARG A 74 3.22 2.65 9.14
CA ARG A 74 2.07 3.39 8.56
C ARG A 74 0.85 2.49 8.43
N ALA A 75 -0.36 3.03 8.56
CA ALA A 75 -1.57 2.23 8.36
C ALA A 75 -1.96 2.15 6.87
N TYR A 76 -2.78 1.17 6.48
CA TYR A 76 -3.32 1.11 5.12
C TYR A 76 -4.80 0.76 5.04
N GLY A 77 -5.40 1.13 3.89
CA GLY A 77 -6.69 0.64 3.42
C GLY A 77 -6.66 0.36 1.92
N LEU A 78 -7.60 -0.47 1.45
CA LEU A 78 -7.75 -0.89 0.06
C LEU A 78 -9.21 -0.77 -0.37
N ILE A 79 -9.43 -0.22 -1.56
CA ILE A 79 -10.72 -0.23 -2.26
C ILE A 79 -10.46 -0.79 -3.65
N ILE A 80 -10.78 -2.07 -3.84
CA ILE A 80 -10.56 -2.77 -5.10
C ILE A 80 -11.89 -2.96 -5.80
N HIS A 81 -11.98 -2.56 -7.06
CA HIS A 81 -13.21 -2.69 -7.82
C HIS A 81 -12.98 -3.36 -9.17
N GLY A 82 -14.06 -3.88 -9.74
CA GLY A 82 -14.04 -4.47 -11.08
C GLY A 82 -15.46 -4.77 -11.55
N ASP A 83 -15.57 -5.35 -12.74
CA ASP A 83 -16.89 -5.52 -13.37
C ASP A 83 -17.40 -6.97 -13.25
N VAL A 84 -16.50 -7.96 -13.23
CA VAL A 84 -16.88 -9.38 -13.35
C VAL A 84 -16.05 -10.32 -12.48
N ALA A 85 -14.72 -10.15 -12.40
CA ALA A 85 -13.86 -11.09 -11.67
C ALA A 85 -12.57 -10.44 -11.15
N GLY A 86 -11.95 -11.09 -10.16
CA GLY A 86 -10.55 -10.87 -9.79
C GLY A 86 -10.29 -9.82 -8.70
N ILE A 87 -11.35 -9.26 -8.11
CA ILE A 87 -11.25 -8.24 -7.05
C ILE A 87 -10.63 -8.80 -5.76
N GLU A 88 -10.99 -10.01 -5.36
CA GLU A 88 -10.54 -10.62 -4.10
C GLU A 88 -9.08 -11.07 -4.18
N GLY A 89 -8.66 -11.56 -5.36
CA GLY A 89 -7.26 -11.90 -5.64
C GLY A 89 -6.38 -10.67 -5.58
N SER A 90 -6.77 -9.62 -6.30
CA SER A 90 -6.01 -8.37 -6.36
C SER A 90 -5.92 -7.68 -4.99
N ARG A 91 -7.01 -7.64 -4.22
CA ARG A 91 -6.99 -7.09 -2.85
C ARG A 91 -6.07 -7.85 -1.93
N ARG A 92 -6.08 -9.18 -1.97
CA ARG A 92 -5.18 -10.01 -1.15
C ARG A 92 -3.73 -9.76 -1.52
N SER A 93 -3.38 -9.78 -2.80
CA SER A 93 -2.00 -9.52 -3.25
C SER A 93 -1.50 -8.13 -2.86
N LEU A 94 -2.35 -7.09 -2.91
CA LEU A 94 -1.99 -5.75 -2.44
C LEU A 94 -1.86 -5.68 -0.91
N SER A 95 -2.68 -6.42 -0.17
CA SER A 95 -2.56 -6.52 1.30
C SER A 95 -1.23 -7.16 1.67
N ASP A 96 -0.90 -8.31 1.07
CA ASP A 96 0.34 -9.06 1.34
C ASP A 96 1.58 -8.20 1.04
N TRP A 97 1.55 -7.40 -0.03
CA TRP A 97 2.62 -6.45 -0.34
C TRP A 97 2.78 -5.36 0.72
N LEU A 98 1.68 -4.74 1.17
CA LEU A 98 1.71 -3.69 2.20
C LEU A 98 2.16 -4.25 3.56
N ASP A 99 1.67 -5.43 3.93
CA ASP A 99 2.10 -6.14 5.14
C ASP A 99 3.61 -6.45 5.08
N TRP A 100 4.12 -6.87 3.91
CA TRP A 100 5.55 -7.11 3.71
C TRP A 100 6.39 -5.83 3.88
N MET A 101 5.91 -4.68 3.38
CA MET A 101 6.55 -3.36 3.62
C MET A 101 6.39 -2.84 5.06
N GLY A 102 5.75 -3.61 5.95
CA GLY A 102 5.58 -3.23 7.36
C GLY A 102 4.49 -2.20 7.60
N PHE A 103 3.56 -2.02 6.66
CA PHE A 103 2.33 -1.27 6.93
C PHE A 103 1.42 -2.08 7.86
N ILE A 104 0.52 -1.38 8.54
CA ILE A 104 -0.38 -1.92 9.56
C ILE A 104 -1.81 -1.95 8.99
N ASP A 105 -2.41 -3.14 8.98
CA ASP A 105 -3.81 -3.33 8.59
C ASP A 105 -4.75 -2.52 9.50
N ALA A 106 -5.55 -1.62 8.90
CA ALA A 106 -6.57 -0.85 9.62
C ALA A 106 -7.85 -1.65 9.91
N GLY A 107 -7.86 -2.95 9.60
CA GLY A 107 -8.90 -3.92 9.94
C GLY A 107 -9.78 -4.29 8.75
N ALA A 108 -10.71 -5.24 8.98
CA ALA A 108 -11.55 -5.80 7.92
C ALA A 108 -12.34 -4.74 7.12
N GLN A 109 -12.85 -3.69 7.78
CA GLN A 109 -13.58 -2.61 7.12
C GLN A 109 -12.70 -1.70 6.25
N ALA A 110 -11.37 -1.77 6.40
CA ALA A 110 -10.44 -1.01 5.58
C ALA A 110 -10.03 -1.75 4.30
N ARG A 111 -10.48 -2.99 4.09
CA ARG A 111 -10.11 -3.85 2.95
C ARG A 111 -11.36 -4.22 2.15
N LEU A 112 -11.79 -3.29 1.29
CA LEU A 112 -12.99 -3.40 0.48
C LEU A 112 -12.68 -3.98 -0.91
N ASP A 113 -13.52 -4.92 -1.35
CA ASP A 113 -13.58 -5.38 -2.74
C ASP A 113 -15.05 -5.37 -3.21
N ARG A 114 -15.37 -4.75 -4.36
CA ARG A 114 -16.75 -4.73 -4.89
C ARG A 114 -16.79 -4.82 -6.41
N TYR A 115 -17.81 -5.51 -6.93
CA TYR A 115 -18.17 -5.37 -8.33
C TYR A 115 -19.06 -4.14 -8.52
N ILE A 116 -18.79 -3.34 -9.56
CA ILE A 116 -19.62 -2.20 -9.95
C ILE A 116 -20.31 -2.58 -11.26
N GLY A 117 -21.65 -2.55 -11.28
CA GLY A 117 -22.43 -2.94 -12.47
C GLY A 117 -22.12 -4.37 -12.94
N TYR A 118 -22.22 -5.35 -12.04
CA TYR A 118 -21.83 -6.73 -12.32
C TYR A 118 -22.56 -7.31 -13.55
N TYR A 119 -21.80 -7.70 -14.58
CA TYR A 119 -22.33 -8.12 -15.89
C TYR A 119 -23.21 -7.08 -16.61
N GLU A 120 -23.19 -5.82 -16.19
CA GLU A 120 -23.91 -4.73 -16.86
C GLU A 120 -23.09 -4.11 -18.00
N PRO A 121 -23.71 -3.33 -18.91
CA PRO A 121 -22.99 -2.63 -19.97
C PRO A 121 -21.94 -1.66 -19.42
N TYR A 122 -20.71 -1.79 -19.89
CA TYR A 122 -19.62 -0.89 -19.50
C TYR A 122 -19.92 0.60 -19.76
N ALA A 123 -20.72 0.89 -20.80
CA ALA A 123 -21.12 2.25 -21.17
C ALA A 123 -21.89 3.00 -20.07
N THR A 124 -22.56 2.28 -19.15
CA THR A 124 -23.35 2.86 -18.05
C THR A 124 -22.70 2.65 -16.67
N SER A 125 -21.49 2.10 -16.61
CA SER A 125 -20.77 1.76 -15.36
C SER A 125 -20.60 2.95 -14.41
N HIS A 126 -20.30 4.14 -14.93
CA HIS A 126 -20.18 5.35 -14.12
C HIS A 126 -21.51 5.74 -13.47
N GLU A 127 -22.61 5.67 -14.20
CA GLU A 127 -23.92 5.96 -13.62
C GLU A 127 -24.37 4.90 -12.60
N ALA A 128 -23.98 3.64 -12.80
CA ALA A 128 -24.20 2.58 -11.82
C ALA A 128 -23.46 2.88 -10.52
N LEU A 129 -22.19 3.30 -10.59
CA LEU A 129 -21.41 3.73 -9.42
C LEU A 129 -22.03 4.96 -8.73
N ASP A 130 -22.44 5.97 -9.50
CA ASP A 130 -22.99 7.21 -8.95
C ASP A 130 -24.30 6.98 -8.18
N ARG A 131 -25.10 5.99 -8.58
CA ARG A 131 -26.36 5.62 -7.93
C ARG A 131 -26.19 4.65 -6.76
N ASP A 132 -25.04 3.97 -6.67
CA ASP A 132 -24.78 3.02 -5.58
C ASP A 132 -24.32 3.77 -4.32
N GLU A 133 -25.29 4.17 -3.49
CA GLU A 133 -25.00 4.81 -2.20
C GLU A 133 -24.30 3.86 -1.22
N SER A 134 -24.45 2.55 -1.39
CA SER A 134 -23.86 1.56 -0.49
C SER A 134 -22.35 1.49 -0.67
N ILE A 135 -21.85 1.38 -1.90
CA ILE A 135 -20.39 1.38 -2.15
C ILE A 135 -19.75 2.72 -1.74
N GLN A 136 -20.47 3.84 -1.90
CA GLN A 136 -20.00 5.15 -1.44
C GLN A 136 -19.85 5.19 0.08
N GLU A 137 -20.80 4.64 0.84
CA GLU A 137 -20.71 4.56 2.29
C GLU A 137 -19.66 3.54 2.75
N GLU A 138 -19.48 2.44 2.03
CA GLU A 138 -18.39 1.48 2.27
C GLU A 138 -17.01 2.13 2.06
N ALA A 139 -16.84 2.93 1.01
CA ALA A 139 -15.61 3.71 0.80
C ALA A 139 -15.37 4.71 1.95
N ARG A 140 -16.43 5.35 2.47
CA ARG A 140 -16.32 6.19 3.67
C ARG A 140 -15.93 5.37 4.90
N ASN A 141 -16.45 4.15 5.06
CA ASN A 141 -16.06 3.26 6.16
C ASN A 141 -14.59 2.86 6.08
N VAL A 142 -14.05 2.60 4.89
CA VAL A 142 -12.60 2.39 4.70
C VAL A 142 -11.82 3.61 5.22
N ALA A 143 -12.21 4.82 4.81
CA ALA A 143 -11.56 6.05 5.27
C ALA A 143 -11.64 6.24 6.79
N ARG A 144 -12.82 5.98 7.40
CA ARG A 144 -13.02 6.06 8.85
C ARG A 144 -12.17 5.04 9.61
N ALA A 145 -12.09 3.81 9.11
CA ALA A 145 -11.27 2.76 9.71
C ALA A 145 -9.78 3.14 9.70
N VAL A 146 -9.27 3.61 8.56
CA VAL A 146 -7.88 4.08 8.43
C VAL A 146 -7.61 5.28 9.33
N ALA A 147 -8.49 6.28 9.35
CA ALA A 147 -8.34 7.45 10.21
C ALA A 147 -8.29 7.07 11.71
N LYS A 148 -9.13 6.11 12.13
CA LYS A 148 -9.11 5.58 13.49
C LYS A 148 -7.79 4.86 13.78
N ALA A 149 -7.32 3.98 12.88
CA ALA A 149 -6.04 3.29 13.04
C ALA A 149 -4.87 4.29 13.19
N VAL A 150 -4.84 5.35 12.39
CA VAL A 150 -3.83 6.43 12.52
C VAL A 150 -3.91 7.10 13.89
N ALA A 151 -5.11 7.43 14.39
CA ALA A 151 -5.26 8.04 15.71
C ALA A 151 -4.73 7.13 16.84
N GLU A 152 -5.03 5.83 16.76
CA GLU A 152 -4.56 4.84 17.73
C GLU A 152 -3.04 4.61 17.65
N LEU A 153 -2.46 4.61 16.44
CA LEU A 153 -1.00 4.55 16.23
C LEU A 153 -0.29 5.75 16.85
N ARG A 154 -0.80 6.96 16.59
CA ARG A 154 -0.22 8.19 17.16
C ARG A 154 -0.32 8.24 18.68
N ALA A 155 -1.32 7.57 19.25
CA ALA A 155 -1.45 7.42 20.69
C ALA A 155 -0.64 6.24 21.28
N GLY A 156 0.13 5.51 20.46
CA GLY A 156 0.94 4.36 20.87
C GLY A 156 0.14 3.09 21.21
N ARG A 157 -1.19 3.10 21.05
CA ARG A 157 -2.07 2.00 21.49
C ARG A 157 -2.06 0.79 20.57
N LEU A 158 -1.81 1.00 19.27
CA LEU A 158 -1.65 -0.09 18.32
C LEU A 158 -0.26 -0.74 18.34
N GLN A 159 0.79 0.04 18.65
CA GLN A 159 2.15 -0.51 18.80
C GLN A 159 2.26 -1.36 20.08
N ALA A 160 1.62 -0.93 21.17
CA ALA A 160 1.65 -1.62 22.47
C ALA A 160 1.10 -3.06 22.43
N VAL A 161 0.28 -3.40 21.44
CA VAL A 161 -0.31 -4.74 21.28
C VAL A 161 0.45 -5.63 20.29
N GLN A 162 1.40 -5.08 19.52
CA GLN A 162 2.21 -5.88 18.61
C GLN A 162 3.36 -6.56 19.35
N PRO A 163 3.68 -7.83 19.04
CA PRO A 163 4.80 -8.51 19.64
C PRO A 163 6.12 -7.94 19.10
N ASP A 164 7.07 -7.67 19.99
CA ASP A 164 8.43 -7.28 19.62
C ASP A 164 9.21 -8.52 19.18
N LEU A 165 9.20 -8.79 17.87
CA LEU A 165 9.85 -9.94 17.26
C LEU A 165 10.93 -9.46 16.28
N SER A 166 12.16 -9.94 16.49
CA SER A 166 13.23 -9.74 15.52
C SER A 166 12.92 -10.52 14.23
N ARG A 167 13.20 -9.92 13.07
CA ARG A 167 13.12 -10.61 11.77
C ARG A 167 14.41 -11.41 11.57
N PRO A 168 14.37 -12.76 11.59
CA PRO A 168 15.59 -13.56 11.42
C PRO A 168 16.16 -13.45 9.99
N ARG A 169 15.31 -13.05 9.04
CA ARG A 169 15.65 -12.77 7.64
C ARG A 169 15.16 -11.35 7.35
N PRO A 170 16.05 -10.34 7.36
CA PRO A 170 15.67 -8.95 7.13
C PRO A 170 15.40 -8.65 5.64
N LYS A 171 15.84 -9.54 4.74
CA LYS A 171 15.63 -9.48 3.29
C LYS A 171 14.34 -10.18 2.86
#